data_AF-A0A497QFT6-F1
#
_entry.id   AF-A0A497QFT6-F1
#
_cell.length_a   1.000
_cell.length_b   1.000
_cell.length_c   1.000
_cell.angle_alpha   90.00
_cell.angle_beta   90.00
_cell.angle_gamma   90.00
#
_symmetry.space_group_name_H-M   'P 1'
#
loop_
_entity.id
_entity.type
_entity.pdbx_description
1 polymer ?
#
loop_
_entity_poly.entity_id
_entity_poly.type
_entity_poly.pdbx_seq_one_letter_code
_entity_poly.pdbx_strand_id
1 'polypeptide(L)'
;SFITLEENHQGLITIELDNESSLNNNITIIENTIMDGYSGIHLAINNPNKSLLIDNVFISDNLINCIYEGMHLEDVFEPNVTHNIISSLQTGVLLYNSQDAYLSDNFIQAEYNEALLIWSCNNTEVISNSLSSTGSFLVHVIGPGTTILENNDLLFLESPWLFEENDPIMILINNFLNRGSQDVPTTPIWHSQSATGDWNLVHVEWIPSQNAQWYVLYVNGQLIANTTQTYVKVVVNREGVYQFQVLAGNEYGISPLSTILTITIQYNDGNDNSSSASNEDDETSEPFDWNLLGNKEFSISFGSFPLTLTVFLAASFILSRYFRKKSHLFG
;
A
#
# COMPACT_ATOMS: atom_id res chain seq x y z
N SER A 1 27.80 -3.10 -2.48
CA SER A 1 26.85 -3.95 -1.72
C SER A 1 25.55 -4.01 -2.48
N PHE A 2 24.72 -5.04 -2.30
CA PHE A 2 23.35 -5.04 -2.84
C PHE A 2 22.40 -4.90 -1.67
N ILE A 3 21.56 -3.86 -1.69
CA ILE A 3 20.44 -3.72 -0.76
C ILE A 3 19.18 -3.82 -1.60
N THR A 4 18.43 -4.90 -1.40
CA THR A 4 17.16 -5.13 -2.09
C THR A 4 16.06 -5.18 -1.04
N LEU A 5 15.08 -4.29 -1.16
CA LEU A 5 13.87 -4.25 -0.34
C LEU A 5 12.69 -4.53 -1.27
N GLU A 6 12.18 -5.76 -1.20
CA GLU A 6 11.04 -6.25 -1.98
C GLU A 6 9.87 -6.57 -1.03
N GLU A 7 8.67 -6.18 -1.44
CA GLU A 7 7.36 -6.52 -0.87
C GLU A 7 7.07 -6.08 0.58
N ASN A 8 6.06 -5.20 0.71
CA ASN A 8 5.27 -4.97 1.94
C ASN A 8 6.01 -4.47 3.18
N HIS A 9 7.15 -3.79 3.03
CA HIS A 9 7.71 -3.01 4.15
C HIS A 9 6.78 -1.83 4.48
N GLN A 10 6.38 -1.73 5.74
CA GLN A 10 5.63 -0.59 6.29
C GLN A 10 6.54 0.22 7.22
N GLY A 11 6.75 1.49 6.88
CA GLY A 11 7.55 2.44 7.66
C GLY A 11 8.70 3.06 6.88
N LEU A 12 9.41 3.99 7.52
CA LEU A 12 10.55 4.72 6.97
C LEU A 12 11.65 3.79 6.44
N ILE A 13 12.07 4.01 5.20
CA ILE A 13 13.30 3.42 4.65
C ILE A 13 14.38 4.49 4.69
N THR A 14 15.29 4.37 5.65
CA THR A 14 16.51 5.17 5.70
C THR A 14 17.71 4.29 5.39
N ILE A 15 18.44 4.64 4.34
CA ILE A 15 19.75 4.05 4.06
C ILE A 15 20.76 5.18 4.11
N GLU A 16 21.45 5.27 5.24
CA GLU A 16 22.58 6.17 5.45
C GLU A 16 23.88 5.38 5.34
N LEU A 17 24.80 5.83 4.49
CA LEU A 17 26.09 5.18 4.28
C LEU A 17 27.23 6.03 4.86
N ASP A 18 27.86 5.54 5.93
CA ASP A 18 29.00 6.18 6.58
C ASP A 18 30.35 5.71 6.01
N ASN A 19 31.11 6.66 5.44
CA ASN A 19 32.56 6.76 5.19
C ASN A 19 33.46 5.58 4.71
N GLU A 20 34.40 5.97 3.83
CA GLU A 20 35.74 5.39 3.50
C GLU A 20 35.93 4.34 2.38
N SER A 21 34.91 3.88 1.66
CA SER A 21 35.19 3.18 0.40
C SER A 21 34.12 3.43 -0.65
N SER A 22 34.58 3.63 -1.89
CA SER A 22 33.76 3.66 -3.10
C SER A 22 32.97 2.37 -3.19
N LEU A 23 31.77 2.39 -2.62
CA LEU A 23 30.87 1.25 -2.65
C LEU A 23 29.95 1.48 -3.84
N ASN A 24 30.19 0.75 -4.94
CA ASN A 24 29.14 0.47 -5.91
C ASN A 24 28.02 -0.25 -5.13
N ASN A 25 27.01 0.52 -4.76
CA ASN A 25 25.92 0.10 -3.90
C ASN A 25 24.64 0.10 -4.72
N ASN A 26 24.37 -1.01 -5.37
CA ASN A 26 23.11 -1.17 -6.06
C ASN A 26 22.00 -1.27 -5.01
N ILE A 27 21.14 -0.26 -4.97
CA ILE A 27 19.97 -0.20 -4.09
C ILE A 27 18.74 -0.42 -4.97
N THR A 28 17.88 -1.35 -4.58
CA THR A 28 16.65 -1.66 -5.28
C THR A 28 15.49 -1.65 -4.28
N ILE A 29 14.51 -0.77 -4.48
CA ILE A 29 13.32 -0.63 -3.65
C ILE A 29 12.10 -0.77 -4.55
N ILE A 30 11.41 -1.92 -4.47
CA ILE A 30 10.32 -2.26 -5.38
C ILE A 30 9.09 -2.76 -4.62
N GLU A 31 7.89 -2.33 -5.01
CA GLU A 31 6.60 -2.84 -4.52
C GLU A 31 6.39 -2.69 -2.99
N ASN A 32 6.80 -1.55 -2.42
CA ASN A 32 6.60 -1.25 -0.99
C ASN A 32 5.42 -0.29 -0.75
N THR A 33 4.84 -0.36 0.47
CA THR A 33 3.84 0.61 0.96
C THR A 33 4.42 1.35 2.16
N ILE A 34 4.94 2.53 1.91
CA ILE A 34 5.68 3.33 2.89
C ILE A 34 4.77 4.41 3.45
N MET A 35 4.53 4.37 4.75
CA MET A 35 3.81 5.41 5.49
C MET A 35 4.69 5.87 6.64
N ASP A 36 5.11 7.14 6.64
CA ASP A 36 5.95 7.69 7.71
C ASP A 36 5.61 9.15 8.06
N GLY A 37 5.98 9.55 9.27
CA GLY A 37 5.81 10.91 9.79
C GLY A 37 6.90 11.91 9.34
N TYR A 38 7.99 11.48 8.72
CA TYR A 38 9.02 12.39 8.19
C TYR A 38 9.22 12.19 6.69
N SER A 39 10.18 11.37 6.25
CA SER A 39 10.43 11.09 4.83
C SER A 39 10.03 9.65 4.49
N GLY A 40 9.58 9.35 3.28
CA GLY A 40 9.24 7.97 2.92
C GLY A 40 10.47 7.12 2.67
N ILE A 41 11.20 7.51 1.63
CA ILE A 41 12.51 6.97 1.30
C ILE A 41 13.53 8.08 1.49
N HIS A 42 14.51 7.85 2.35
CA HIS A 42 15.64 8.74 2.55
C HIS A 42 16.94 8.00 2.26
N LEU A 43 17.57 8.35 1.13
CA LEU A 43 18.88 7.86 0.72
C LEU A 43 19.85 9.04 0.76
N ALA A 44 20.83 8.96 1.65
CA ALA A 44 21.81 10.02 1.83
C ALA A 44 23.20 9.43 2.13
N ILE A 45 24.23 10.10 1.62
CA ILE A 45 25.61 9.90 2.08
C ILE A 45 25.93 10.99 3.08
N ASN A 46 26.06 10.61 4.35
CA ASN A 46 26.52 11.55 5.38
C ASN A 46 28.06 11.65 5.36
N ASN A 47 28.63 12.13 4.26
CA ASN A 47 30.07 12.26 4.12
C ASN A 47 30.52 13.69 3.74
N PRO A 48 31.28 14.38 4.61
CA PRO A 48 31.80 15.70 4.29
C PRO A 48 32.78 15.71 3.11
N ASN A 49 33.34 14.54 2.75
CA ASN A 49 34.19 14.37 1.57
C ASN A 49 33.32 13.93 0.39
N LYS A 50 32.73 14.92 -0.31
CA LYS A 50 31.76 14.82 -1.43
C LYS A 50 32.19 14.02 -2.69
N SER A 51 33.16 13.12 -2.58
CA SER A 51 33.65 12.29 -3.70
C SER A 51 32.99 10.91 -3.78
N LEU A 52 32.03 10.62 -2.88
CA LEU A 52 31.32 9.36 -2.83
C LEU A 52 29.87 9.60 -3.20
N LEU A 53 29.35 8.81 -4.13
CA LEU A 53 27.96 8.84 -4.57
C LEU A 53 27.35 7.44 -4.40
N ILE A 54 26.04 7.39 -4.11
CA ILE A 54 25.29 6.14 -4.17
C ILE A 54 25.01 5.87 -5.63
N ASP A 55 25.48 4.76 -6.17
CA ASP A 55 25.39 4.46 -7.60
C ASP A 55 24.43 3.28 -7.86
N ASN A 56 23.73 3.29 -8.99
CA ASN A 56 22.76 2.26 -9.41
C ASN A 56 21.56 2.11 -8.45
N VAL A 57 20.90 3.22 -8.14
CA VAL A 57 19.67 3.22 -7.34
C VAL A 57 18.44 3.06 -8.23
N PHE A 58 17.65 2.01 -8.00
CA PHE A 58 16.40 1.75 -8.70
C PHE A 58 15.22 1.71 -7.71
N ILE A 59 14.24 2.59 -7.92
CA ILE A 59 13.06 2.71 -7.06
C ILE A 59 11.81 2.64 -7.94
N SER A 60 11.04 1.56 -7.85
CA SER A 60 9.82 1.42 -8.66
C SER A 60 8.61 0.83 -7.96
N ASP A 61 7.43 1.16 -8.47
CA ASP A 61 6.15 0.52 -8.07
C ASP A 61 5.84 0.65 -6.57
N ASN A 62 6.33 1.71 -5.91
CA ASN A 62 6.07 1.95 -4.49
C ASN A 62 4.86 2.88 -4.31
N LEU A 63 4.10 2.65 -3.24
CA LEU A 63 3.12 3.59 -2.71
C LEU A 63 3.72 4.29 -1.48
N ILE A 64 3.98 5.59 -1.59
CA ILE A 64 4.63 6.39 -0.56
C ILE A 64 3.68 7.49 -0.11
N ASN A 65 3.35 7.52 1.19
CA ASN A 65 2.50 8.54 1.79
C ASN A 65 3.12 9.08 3.08
N CYS A 66 3.67 10.29 3.02
CA CYS A 66 4.50 10.85 4.10
C CYS A 66 4.13 12.29 4.45
N ILE A 67 4.54 12.74 5.63
CA ILE A 67 4.23 14.11 6.06
C ILE A 67 5.22 15.11 5.47
N TYR A 68 6.53 14.84 5.50
CA TYR A 68 7.53 15.81 5.08
C TYR A 68 7.90 15.60 3.61
N GLU A 69 8.79 14.65 3.33
CA GLU A 69 9.22 14.32 1.98
C GLU A 69 8.68 12.95 1.56
N GLY A 70 8.15 12.82 0.34
CA GLY A 70 7.88 11.49 -0.20
C GLY A 70 9.19 10.72 -0.39
N MET A 71 10.12 11.34 -1.11
CA MET A 71 11.44 10.79 -1.37
C MET A 71 12.52 11.87 -1.24
N HIS A 72 13.61 11.56 -0.54
CA HIS A 72 14.79 12.39 -0.40
C HIS A 72 16.01 11.61 -0.89
N LEU A 73 16.56 12.02 -2.03
CA LEU A 73 17.76 11.47 -2.63
C LEU A 73 18.89 12.50 -2.57
N GLU A 74 19.77 12.35 -1.58
CA GLU A 74 20.94 13.18 -1.36
C GLU A 74 22.22 12.45 -1.78
N ASP A 75 23.03 13.10 -2.63
CA ASP A 75 24.32 12.56 -3.12
C ASP A 75 24.18 11.21 -3.87
N VAL A 76 23.14 11.07 -4.69
CA VAL A 76 22.86 9.86 -5.48
C VAL A 76 23.26 10.06 -6.95
N PHE A 77 24.01 9.11 -7.49
CA PHE A 77 24.41 9.03 -8.90
C PHE A 77 23.50 8.07 -9.65
N GLU A 78 22.98 8.52 -10.79
CA GLU A 78 22.05 7.79 -11.66
C GLU A 78 20.83 7.20 -10.93
N PRO A 79 20.12 7.95 -10.06
CA PRO A 79 18.87 7.43 -9.50
C PRO A 79 17.82 7.26 -10.60
N ASN A 80 17.24 6.07 -10.67
CA ASN A 80 16.16 5.73 -11.59
C ASN A 80 14.87 5.47 -10.78
N VAL A 81 13.93 6.42 -10.87
CA VAL A 81 12.68 6.42 -10.09
C VAL A 81 11.50 6.31 -11.06
N THR A 82 10.77 5.19 -11.04
CA THR A 82 9.69 4.94 -12.00
C THR A 82 8.43 4.31 -11.43
N HIS A 83 7.25 4.62 -11.98
CA HIS A 83 5.99 3.98 -11.61
C HIS A 83 5.61 4.08 -10.11
N ASN A 84 6.09 5.09 -9.40
CA ASN A 84 5.75 5.29 -7.99
C ASN A 84 4.51 6.19 -7.83
N ILE A 85 3.73 5.96 -6.78
CA ILE A 85 2.67 6.86 -6.31
C ILE A 85 3.17 7.51 -5.03
N ILE A 86 3.50 8.80 -5.11
CA ILE A 86 4.15 9.57 -4.05
C ILE A 86 3.22 10.70 -3.63
N SER A 87 2.76 10.67 -2.39
CA SER A 87 1.97 11.72 -1.76
C SER A 87 2.73 12.22 -0.53
N SER A 88 2.88 13.54 -0.43
CA SER A 88 3.55 14.18 0.70
C SER A 88 2.82 15.44 1.14
N LEU A 89 2.94 15.84 2.42
CA LEU A 89 2.45 17.17 2.81
C LEU A 89 3.42 18.28 2.42
N GLN A 90 4.75 18.10 2.43
CA GLN A 90 5.67 19.17 2.03
C GLN A 90 6.21 19.03 0.61
N THR A 91 7.12 18.09 0.38
CA THR A 91 7.82 17.93 -0.91
C THR A 91 7.68 16.51 -1.43
N GLY A 92 7.20 16.34 -2.66
CA GLY A 92 6.98 15.02 -3.23
C GLY A 92 8.31 14.25 -3.38
N VAL A 93 9.19 14.78 -4.21
CA VAL A 93 10.55 14.27 -4.40
C VAL A 93 11.56 15.41 -4.25
N LEU A 94 12.56 15.20 -3.41
CA LEU A 94 13.74 16.05 -3.23
C LEU A 94 14.95 15.33 -3.80
N LEU A 95 15.54 15.90 -4.85
CA LEU A 95 16.87 15.55 -5.35
C LEU A 95 17.86 16.60 -4.85
N TYR A 96 18.81 16.19 -4.02
CA TYR A 96 19.85 17.09 -3.48
C TYR A 96 21.24 16.60 -3.89
N ASN A 97 22.01 17.46 -4.58
CA ASN A 97 23.37 17.16 -5.04
C ASN A 97 23.51 15.83 -5.81
N SER A 98 22.43 15.39 -6.46
CA SER A 98 22.36 14.15 -7.23
C SER A 98 22.82 14.37 -8.68
N GLN A 99 23.22 13.30 -9.38
CA GLN A 99 23.74 13.39 -10.74
C GLN A 99 23.06 12.39 -11.66
N ASP A 100 22.79 12.81 -12.90
CA ASP A 100 22.22 12.01 -13.98
C ASP A 100 20.90 11.30 -13.55
N ALA A 101 20.07 12.03 -12.81
CA ALA A 101 18.81 11.52 -12.26
C ALA A 101 17.74 11.35 -13.35
N TYR A 102 17.03 10.22 -13.30
CA TYR A 102 15.98 9.86 -14.24
C TYR A 102 14.67 9.52 -13.50
N LEU A 103 13.64 10.33 -13.73
CA LEU A 103 12.30 10.16 -13.16
C LEU A 103 11.31 9.94 -14.31
N SER A 104 10.62 8.79 -14.35
CA SER A 104 9.54 8.57 -15.33
C SER A 104 8.30 7.88 -14.83
N ASP A 105 7.15 8.20 -15.41
CA ASP A 105 5.87 7.51 -15.15
C ASP A 105 5.46 7.49 -13.66
N ASN A 106 5.87 8.49 -12.88
CA ASN A 106 5.48 8.62 -11.48
C ASN A 106 4.25 9.52 -11.33
N PHE A 107 3.44 9.24 -10.31
CA PHE A 107 2.45 10.17 -9.78
C PHE A 107 3.03 10.84 -8.53
N ILE A 108 3.28 12.15 -8.57
CA ILE A 108 3.91 12.88 -7.48
C ILE A 108 3.02 14.04 -7.05
N GLN A 109 2.58 14.00 -5.80
CA GLN A 109 1.73 15.01 -5.19
C GLN A 109 2.37 15.58 -3.91
N ALA A 110 2.32 16.90 -3.78
CA ALA A 110 2.73 17.63 -2.59
C ALA A 110 1.67 18.66 -2.19
N GLU A 111 1.41 18.85 -0.90
CA GLU A 111 0.41 19.84 -0.46
C GLU A 111 1.01 21.24 -0.21
N TYR A 112 2.15 21.37 0.46
CA TYR A 112 2.60 22.67 0.95
C TYR A 112 3.71 23.31 0.13
N ASN A 113 4.63 22.52 -0.44
CA ASN A 113 5.78 23.06 -1.17
C ASN A 113 5.78 22.58 -2.63
N GLU A 114 6.71 21.72 -3.02
CA GLU A 114 6.92 21.32 -4.41
C GLU A 114 6.61 19.85 -4.64
N ALA A 115 6.00 19.52 -5.78
CA ALA A 115 5.96 18.13 -6.20
C ALA A 115 7.39 17.61 -6.42
N LEU A 116 8.24 18.45 -7.02
CA LEU A 116 9.63 18.11 -7.30
C LEU A 116 10.57 19.27 -7.00
N LEU A 117 11.52 19.05 -6.08
CA LEU A 117 12.61 19.98 -5.76
C LEU A 117 13.94 19.38 -6.21
N ILE A 118 14.61 20.05 -7.13
CA ILE A 118 15.92 19.67 -7.70
C ILE A 118 16.94 20.70 -7.24
N TRP A 119 17.77 20.35 -6.26
CA TRP A 119 18.74 21.25 -5.65
C TRP A 119 20.16 20.77 -5.95
N SER A 120 20.95 21.63 -6.60
CA SER A 120 22.37 21.42 -6.95
C SER A 120 22.65 20.10 -7.66
N CYS A 121 21.69 19.60 -8.42
CA CYS A 121 21.86 18.39 -9.21
C CYS A 121 22.58 18.67 -10.53
N ASN A 122 23.23 17.66 -11.10
CA ASN A 122 23.83 17.72 -12.43
C ASN A 122 23.07 16.78 -13.36
N ASN A 123 22.49 17.30 -14.44
CA ASN A 123 21.64 16.56 -15.39
C ASN A 123 20.46 15.82 -14.72
N THR A 124 19.25 16.29 -14.97
CA THR A 124 18.05 15.62 -14.46
C THR A 124 17.03 15.51 -15.58
N GLU A 125 16.56 14.30 -15.84
CA GLU A 125 15.51 14.01 -16.80
C GLU A 125 14.25 13.62 -16.05
N VAL A 126 13.18 14.35 -16.33
CA VAL A 126 11.85 14.13 -15.74
C VAL A 126 10.90 13.98 -16.91
N ILE A 127 10.47 12.75 -17.17
CA ILE A 127 9.76 12.38 -18.39
C ILE A 127 8.44 11.68 -18.06
N SER A 128 7.33 12.10 -18.65
CA SER A 128 6.05 11.37 -18.53
C SER A 128 5.55 11.14 -17.11
N ASN A 129 5.86 12.06 -16.18
CA ASN A 129 5.32 12.03 -14.83
C ASN A 129 4.03 12.85 -14.75
N SER A 130 3.17 12.52 -13.79
CA SER A 130 2.08 13.39 -13.35
C SER A 130 2.47 14.08 -12.05
N LEU A 131 2.60 15.40 -12.09
CA LEU A 131 3.03 16.22 -10.97
C LEU A 131 1.88 17.12 -10.54
N SER A 132 1.59 17.14 -9.23
CA SER A 132 0.62 18.06 -8.66
C SER A 132 1.12 18.70 -7.36
N SER A 133 0.89 19.99 -7.22
CA SER A 133 1.18 20.71 -5.97
C SER A 133 0.14 21.80 -5.69
N THR A 134 -0.18 22.00 -4.40
CA THR A 134 -0.86 23.23 -3.91
C THR A 134 0.12 24.29 -3.39
N GLY A 135 1.42 23.99 -3.32
CA GLY A 135 2.43 24.91 -2.83
C GLY A 135 2.94 25.93 -3.87
N SER A 136 3.98 26.68 -3.50
CA SER A 136 4.46 27.84 -4.27
C SER A 136 5.04 27.52 -5.64
N PHE A 137 5.52 26.28 -5.84
CA PHE A 137 6.10 25.80 -7.09
C PHE A 137 5.64 24.37 -7.33
N LEU A 138 5.47 23.99 -8.59
CA LEU A 138 5.25 22.59 -8.94
C LEU A 138 6.58 21.85 -9.06
N VAL A 139 7.51 22.45 -9.80
CA VAL A 139 8.88 21.99 -9.97
C VAL A 139 9.81 23.15 -9.65
N HIS A 140 10.75 22.95 -8.72
CA HIS A 140 11.70 23.98 -8.32
C HIS A 140 13.12 23.48 -8.57
N VAL A 141 13.86 24.18 -9.43
CA VAL A 141 15.23 23.82 -9.82
C VAL A 141 16.19 24.89 -9.33
N ILE A 142 17.13 24.52 -8.47
CA ILE A 142 18.10 25.42 -7.84
C ILE A 142 19.51 24.92 -8.13
N GLY A 143 20.25 25.59 -9.02
CA GLY A 143 21.67 25.32 -9.26
C GLY A 143 22.03 25.01 -10.72
N PRO A 144 23.33 24.79 -11.00
CA PRO A 144 23.90 24.99 -12.33
C PRO A 144 23.69 23.82 -13.31
N GLY A 145 22.92 22.79 -12.94
CA GLY A 145 22.69 21.62 -13.76
C GLY A 145 21.69 21.86 -14.89
N THR A 146 21.70 20.96 -15.88
CA THR A 146 20.64 20.90 -16.89
C THR A 146 19.47 20.08 -16.34
N THR A 147 18.25 20.57 -16.47
CA THR A 147 17.03 19.79 -16.19
C THR A 147 16.16 19.75 -17.44
N ILE A 148 15.76 18.55 -17.85
CA ILE A 148 14.85 18.29 -18.98
C ILE A 148 13.51 17.84 -18.39
N LEU A 149 12.45 18.56 -18.75
CA LEU A 149 11.06 18.23 -18.39
C LEU A 149 10.31 17.91 -19.67
N GLU A 150 10.08 16.64 -19.98
CA GLU A 150 9.44 16.21 -21.23
C GLU A 150 8.14 15.42 -20.98
N ASN A 151 7.06 15.75 -21.69
CA ASN A 151 5.79 15.01 -21.65
C ASN A 151 5.20 14.80 -20.24
N ASN A 152 5.47 15.68 -19.28
CA ASN A 152 4.89 15.59 -17.94
C ASN A 152 3.50 16.24 -17.91
N ASP A 153 2.58 15.60 -17.20
CA ASP A 153 1.28 16.15 -16.86
C ASP A 153 1.42 17.04 -15.62
N LEU A 154 1.28 18.35 -15.79
CA LEU A 154 1.50 19.35 -14.74
C LEU A 154 0.16 19.91 -14.25
N LEU A 155 -0.29 19.48 -13.07
CA LEU A 155 -1.55 19.92 -12.46
C LEU A 155 -1.30 20.97 -11.37
N PHE A 156 -1.83 22.18 -11.59
CA PHE A 156 -1.75 23.29 -10.65
C PHE A 156 -3.07 23.44 -9.90
N LEU A 157 -3.04 23.27 -8.58
CA LEU A 157 -4.23 23.38 -7.74
C LEU A 157 -4.46 24.80 -7.23
N GLU A 158 -3.40 25.61 -7.07
CA GLU A 158 -3.44 27.04 -6.75
C GLU A 158 -2.31 27.78 -7.49
N SER A 159 -2.50 29.02 -7.95
CA SER A 159 -1.60 29.80 -8.83
C SER A 159 -0.13 29.90 -8.36
N PRO A 160 0.78 29.02 -8.77
CA PRO A 160 2.15 29.04 -8.30
C PRO A 160 3.08 29.61 -9.37
N TRP A 161 4.30 29.92 -8.97
CA TRP A 161 5.35 30.24 -9.91
C TRP A 161 5.83 28.92 -10.52
N LEU A 162 5.99 28.85 -11.85
CA LEU A 162 6.41 27.60 -12.47
C LEU A 162 7.89 27.30 -12.18
N PHE A 163 8.72 28.34 -12.02
CA PHE A 163 10.17 28.25 -11.79
C PHE A 163 10.68 29.50 -11.06
N GLU A 164 11.73 29.35 -10.25
CA GLU A 164 12.58 30.45 -9.75
C GLU A 164 13.98 30.28 -10.39
N GLU A 165 14.40 31.22 -11.25
CA GLU A 165 15.63 31.09 -12.05
C GLU A 165 16.86 31.67 -11.31
N ASN A 166 17.93 30.87 -11.23
CA ASN A 166 19.30 31.38 -11.15
C ASN A 166 20.24 30.81 -12.24
N ASP A 167 19.80 29.86 -13.08
CA ASP A 167 20.66 29.12 -14.02
C ASP A 167 19.93 28.78 -15.34
N PRO A 168 20.63 28.44 -16.44
CA PRO A 168 20.02 28.16 -17.74
C PRO A 168 19.22 26.84 -17.73
N ILE A 169 17.93 26.93 -17.39
CA ILE A 169 17.01 25.79 -17.48
C ILE A 169 16.57 25.65 -18.95
N MET A 170 16.99 24.59 -19.64
CA MET A 170 16.42 24.24 -20.94
C MET A 170 15.09 23.51 -20.74
N ILE A 171 14.04 24.29 -20.51
CA ILE A 171 12.69 23.76 -20.33
C ILE A 171 12.08 23.45 -21.70
N LEU A 172 12.14 22.19 -22.13
CA LEU A 172 11.40 21.71 -23.30
C LEU A 172 10.00 21.22 -22.89
N ILE A 173 9.10 22.14 -22.51
CA ILE A 173 7.69 21.77 -22.28
C ILE A 173 7.03 21.49 -23.63
N ASN A 174 7.12 20.24 -24.07
CA ASN A 174 6.28 19.71 -25.13
C ASN A 174 4.98 19.21 -24.49
N ASN A 175 3.87 19.88 -24.84
CA ASN A 175 2.49 19.61 -24.43
C ASN A 175 2.01 20.25 -23.12
N PHE A 176 1.80 21.57 -23.13
CA PHE A 176 0.66 22.13 -22.39
C PHE A 176 -0.63 21.64 -23.06
N LEU A 177 -1.00 20.39 -22.80
CA LEU A 177 -2.31 19.90 -23.16
C LEU A 177 -3.29 20.49 -22.15
N ASN A 178 -3.96 21.57 -22.53
CA ASN A 178 -5.19 22.03 -21.90
C ASN A 178 -6.30 20.99 -22.20
N ARG A 179 -6.14 19.77 -21.67
CA ARG A 179 -7.14 18.70 -21.72
C ARG A 179 -8.28 19.15 -20.81
N GLY A 180 -9.49 19.20 -21.36
CA GLY A 180 -10.69 19.63 -20.63
C GLY A 180 -10.76 18.95 -19.26
N SER A 181 -11.00 19.78 -18.23
CA SER A 181 -10.96 19.48 -16.79
C SER A 181 -10.50 18.06 -16.41
N GLN A 182 -9.18 17.93 -16.20
CA GLN A 182 -8.56 16.77 -15.60
C GLN A 182 -8.85 16.78 -14.10
N ASP A 183 -10.06 16.37 -13.77
CA ASP A 183 -10.53 16.38 -12.39
C ASP A 183 -10.18 15.06 -11.72
N VAL A 184 -9.69 15.16 -10.47
CA VAL A 184 -9.60 14.05 -9.51
C VAL A 184 -10.90 13.23 -9.57
N PRO A 185 -10.83 11.88 -9.51
CA PRO A 185 -12.02 11.08 -9.65
C PRO A 185 -13.10 11.46 -8.64
N THR A 186 -14.36 11.38 -9.05
CA THR A 186 -15.46 11.60 -8.10
C THR A 186 -15.46 10.52 -7.02
N THR A 187 -15.81 10.85 -5.78
CA THR A 187 -15.97 9.87 -4.71
C THR A 187 -16.91 8.73 -5.14
N PRO A 188 -16.50 7.45 -5.03
CA PRO A 188 -17.36 6.34 -5.40
C PRO A 188 -18.63 6.28 -4.54
N ILE A 189 -19.72 5.84 -5.17
CA ILE A 189 -21.03 5.69 -4.53
C ILE A 189 -21.42 4.22 -4.60
N TRP A 190 -21.77 3.63 -3.46
CA TRP A 190 -22.20 2.23 -3.40
C TRP A 190 -23.45 1.99 -4.27
N HIS A 191 -23.42 0.92 -5.07
CA HIS A 191 -24.52 0.52 -5.93
C HIS A 191 -25.33 -0.60 -5.26
N SER A 192 -24.66 -1.70 -4.94
CA SER A 192 -25.28 -2.91 -4.42
C SER A 192 -24.34 -3.66 -3.49
N GLN A 193 -24.94 -4.40 -2.59
CA GLN A 193 -24.25 -5.32 -1.71
C GLN A 193 -25.04 -6.63 -1.62
N SER A 194 -24.32 -7.73 -1.54
CA SER A 194 -24.91 -9.01 -1.16
C SER A 194 -23.91 -9.82 -0.33
N ALA A 195 -24.41 -10.45 0.72
CA ALA A 195 -23.70 -11.50 1.42
C ALA A 195 -24.35 -12.82 0.99
N THR A 196 -23.59 -13.67 0.30
CA THR A 196 -24.06 -15.03 0.03
C THR A 196 -23.77 -15.89 1.26
N GLY A 197 -24.83 -16.43 1.86
CA GLY A 197 -24.74 -17.27 3.06
C GLY A 197 -23.86 -18.51 2.87
N ASP A 198 -23.64 -18.93 1.62
CA ASP A 198 -22.98 -20.21 1.37
C ASP A 198 -21.49 -20.23 1.69
N TRP A 199 -20.72 -19.14 1.57
CA TRP A 199 -19.24 -19.18 1.77
C TRP A 199 -18.63 -17.98 2.48
N ASN A 200 -19.41 -17.26 3.31
CA ASN A 200 -18.96 -16.00 3.90
C ASN A 200 -18.33 -15.05 2.86
N LEU A 201 -18.92 -15.01 1.67
CA LEU A 201 -18.45 -14.20 0.57
C LEU A 201 -19.33 -12.97 0.47
N VAL A 202 -18.71 -11.81 0.64
CA VAL A 202 -19.35 -10.52 0.52
C VAL A 202 -19.03 -9.96 -0.84
N HIS A 203 -20.06 -9.72 -1.64
CA HIS A 203 -19.95 -9.02 -2.91
C HIS A 203 -20.37 -7.57 -2.69
N VAL A 204 -19.43 -6.65 -2.93
CA VAL A 204 -19.68 -5.20 -2.90
C VAL A 204 -19.45 -4.62 -4.29
N GLU A 205 -20.33 -3.70 -4.68
CA GLU A 205 -20.31 -3.04 -5.98
C GLU A 205 -20.62 -1.55 -5.82
N TRP A 206 -19.95 -0.72 -6.63
CA TRP A 206 -20.12 0.73 -6.65
C TRP A 206 -20.35 1.24 -8.08
N ILE A 207 -20.92 2.43 -8.17
CA ILE A 207 -21.10 3.15 -9.44
C ILE A 207 -19.70 3.59 -9.92
N PRO A 208 -19.35 3.40 -11.21
CA PRO A 208 -18.10 3.91 -11.76
C PRO A 208 -17.96 5.42 -11.50
N SER A 209 -16.86 5.80 -10.85
CA SER A 209 -16.51 7.19 -10.61
C SER A 209 -16.09 7.86 -11.92
N GLN A 210 -16.53 9.10 -12.13
CA GLN A 210 -16.07 9.90 -13.27
C GLN A 210 -14.56 10.08 -13.17
N ASN A 211 -13.86 9.97 -14.30
CA ASN A 211 -12.41 10.06 -14.44
C ASN A 211 -11.59 9.00 -13.70
N ALA A 212 -12.20 7.98 -13.09
CA ALA A 212 -11.45 6.92 -12.41
C ALA A 212 -10.79 5.94 -13.39
N GLN A 213 -9.54 5.58 -13.11
CA GLN A 213 -8.79 4.53 -13.80
C GLN A 213 -8.68 3.27 -12.93
N TRP A 214 -8.68 3.43 -11.61
CA TRP A 214 -8.55 2.35 -10.64
C TRP A 214 -9.29 2.68 -9.32
N TYR A 215 -9.38 1.71 -8.43
CA TYR A 215 -10.07 1.78 -7.13
C TYR A 215 -9.31 1.02 -6.05
N VAL A 216 -9.37 1.53 -4.83
CA VAL A 216 -8.83 0.86 -3.64
C VAL A 216 -9.94 0.61 -2.64
N LEU A 217 -10.09 -0.65 -2.21
CA LEU A 217 -11.09 -1.08 -1.25
C LEU A 217 -10.47 -1.33 0.12
N TYR A 218 -11.09 -0.73 1.14
CA TYR A 218 -10.77 -0.93 2.55
C TYR A 218 -11.88 -1.70 3.27
N VAL A 219 -11.49 -2.59 4.18
CA VAL A 219 -12.38 -3.28 5.11
C VAL A 219 -11.86 -3.09 6.52
N ASN A 220 -12.68 -2.52 7.40
CA ASN A 220 -12.33 -2.14 8.77
C ASN A 220 -11.05 -1.26 8.82
N GLY A 221 -10.88 -0.37 7.83
CA GLY A 221 -9.71 0.50 7.70
C GLY A 221 -8.47 -0.15 7.07
N GLN A 222 -8.48 -1.45 6.78
CA GLN A 222 -7.37 -2.15 6.15
C GLN A 222 -7.58 -2.28 4.64
N LEU A 223 -6.55 -2.02 3.83
CA LEU A 223 -6.58 -2.25 2.39
C LEU A 223 -6.74 -3.74 2.08
N ILE A 224 -7.74 -4.08 1.27
CA ILE A 224 -8.04 -5.47 0.85
C ILE A 224 -7.84 -5.68 -0.65
N ALA A 225 -8.07 -4.66 -1.47
CA ALA A 225 -7.94 -4.78 -2.92
C ALA A 225 -7.55 -3.46 -3.59
N ASN A 226 -6.78 -3.57 -4.68
CA ASN A 226 -6.57 -2.54 -5.70
C ASN A 226 -7.04 -3.13 -7.05
N THR A 227 -7.96 -2.47 -7.73
CA THR A 227 -8.66 -3.03 -8.90
C THR A 227 -9.09 -1.95 -9.88
N THR A 228 -9.23 -2.30 -11.15
CA THR A 228 -9.86 -1.45 -12.18
C THR A 228 -11.36 -1.74 -12.33
N GLN A 229 -11.87 -2.76 -11.64
CA GLN A 229 -13.28 -3.15 -11.65
C GLN A 229 -14.07 -2.36 -10.61
N THR A 230 -15.38 -2.24 -10.82
CA THR A 230 -16.29 -1.54 -9.90
C THR A 230 -16.96 -2.47 -8.88
N TYR A 231 -16.41 -3.67 -8.70
CA TYR A 231 -16.87 -4.64 -7.71
C TYR A 231 -15.71 -5.47 -7.18
N VAL A 232 -15.88 -6.00 -5.97
CA VAL A 232 -14.95 -6.96 -5.36
C VAL A 232 -15.75 -8.01 -4.59
N LYS A 233 -15.23 -9.24 -4.57
CA LYS A 233 -15.71 -10.32 -3.71
C LYS A 233 -14.71 -10.52 -2.57
N VAL A 234 -15.13 -10.25 -1.34
CA VAL A 234 -14.31 -10.34 -0.13
C VAL A 234 -14.74 -11.57 0.67
N VAL A 235 -13.78 -12.43 0.99
CA VAL A 235 -14.02 -13.54 1.93
C VAL A 235 -13.90 -12.97 3.34
N VAL A 236 -14.95 -13.12 4.14
CA VAL A 236 -14.96 -12.75 5.56
C VAL A 236 -14.99 -14.03 6.40
N ASN A 237 -14.24 -14.07 7.50
CA ASN A 237 -13.94 -15.35 8.16
C ASN A 237 -14.76 -15.59 9.43
N ARG A 238 -15.57 -14.62 9.85
CA ARG A 238 -16.28 -14.63 11.13
C ARG A 238 -17.60 -13.88 11.01
N GLU A 239 -18.52 -14.22 11.91
CA GLU A 239 -19.66 -13.36 12.21
C GLU A 239 -19.18 -12.01 12.71
N GLY A 240 -19.92 -10.97 12.37
CA GLY A 240 -19.62 -9.63 12.86
C GLY A 240 -20.07 -8.53 11.92
N VAL A 241 -19.65 -7.32 12.30
CA VAL A 241 -19.92 -6.10 11.55
C VAL A 241 -18.65 -5.72 10.80
N TYR A 242 -18.78 -5.56 9.49
CA TYR A 242 -17.69 -5.16 8.60
C TYR A 242 -18.00 -3.80 7.98
N GLN A 243 -17.01 -2.92 7.98
CA GLN A 243 -17.08 -1.57 7.43
C GLN A 243 -16.27 -1.50 6.15
N PHE A 244 -16.92 -1.21 5.04
CA PHE A 244 -16.31 -1.08 3.72
C PHE A 244 -16.24 0.38 3.33
N GLN A 245 -15.10 0.77 2.75
CA GLN A 245 -14.91 2.08 2.11
C GLN A 245 -14.12 1.87 0.83
N VAL A 246 -14.40 2.67 -0.18
CA VAL A 246 -13.68 2.64 -1.45
C VAL A 246 -13.31 4.06 -1.85
N LEU A 247 -12.14 4.22 -2.45
CA LEU A 247 -11.77 5.44 -3.16
C LEU A 247 -11.46 5.09 -4.62
N ALA A 248 -11.62 6.08 -5.48
CA ALA A 248 -11.23 6.01 -6.88
C ALA A 248 -9.91 6.76 -7.07
N GLY A 249 -9.09 6.31 -8.02
CA GLY A 249 -7.87 6.98 -8.40
C GLY A 249 -7.65 6.99 -9.90
N ASN A 250 -6.86 7.96 -10.33
CA ASN A 250 -6.31 8.06 -11.66
C ASN A 250 -4.92 8.70 -11.58
N GLU A 251 -4.29 8.95 -12.72
CA GLU A 251 -3.04 9.69 -12.83
C GLU A 251 -3.12 11.15 -12.35
N TYR A 252 -4.29 11.69 -11.98
CA TYR A 252 -4.48 13.06 -11.48
C TYR A 252 -4.77 13.14 -9.98
N GLY A 253 -4.91 12.00 -9.30
CA GLY A 253 -5.08 11.91 -7.87
C GLY A 253 -6.13 10.90 -7.42
N ILE A 254 -6.45 10.96 -6.14
CA ILE A 254 -7.41 10.08 -5.48
C ILE A 254 -8.62 10.86 -4.98
N SER A 255 -9.79 10.26 -5.13
CA SER A 255 -11.02 10.80 -4.56
C SER A 255 -10.97 10.71 -3.03
N PRO A 256 -11.77 11.51 -2.30
CA PRO A 256 -12.13 11.18 -0.92
C PRO A 256 -12.69 9.75 -0.82
N LEU A 257 -12.55 9.13 0.36
CA LEU A 257 -13.19 7.85 0.66
C LEU A 257 -14.71 7.96 0.54
N SER A 258 -15.34 6.89 0.06
CA SER A 258 -16.79 6.73 0.08
C SER A 258 -17.35 6.83 1.50
N THR A 259 -18.66 7.03 1.59
CA THR A 259 -19.39 6.76 2.84
C THR A 259 -19.15 5.31 3.29
N ILE A 260 -19.13 5.09 4.62
CA ILE A 260 -18.95 3.76 5.19
C ILE A 260 -20.16 2.89 4.87
N LEU A 261 -19.93 1.78 4.17
CA LEU A 261 -20.92 0.73 3.99
C LEU A 261 -20.75 -0.31 5.10
N THR A 262 -21.80 -0.55 5.87
CA THR A 262 -21.77 -1.50 6.98
C THR A 262 -22.53 -2.77 6.61
N ILE A 263 -21.86 -3.92 6.69
CA ILE A 263 -22.45 -5.24 6.42
C ILE A 263 -22.33 -6.09 7.68
N THR A 264 -23.46 -6.59 8.16
CA THR A 264 -23.52 -7.55 9.27
C THR A 264 -23.60 -8.96 8.70
N ILE A 265 -22.66 -9.80 9.10
CA ILE A 265 -22.60 -11.20 8.73
C ILE A 265 -23.06 -12.00 9.94
N GLN A 266 -24.15 -12.73 9.76
CA GLN A 266 -24.60 -13.76 10.67
C GLN A 266 -24.33 -15.10 10.02
N TYR A 267 -23.67 -15.98 10.75
CA TYR A 267 -23.41 -17.34 10.33
C TYR A 267 -24.69 -18.10 10.67
N ASN A 268 -25.41 -18.49 9.62
CA ASN A 268 -26.45 -19.49 9.78
C ASN A 268 -25.72 -20.83 9.74
N ASP A 269 -25.45 -21.45 10.90
CA ASP A 269 -24.84 -22.79 11.00
C ASP A 269 -25.60 -23.88 10.23
N GLY A 270 -26.75 -23.56 9.60
CA GLY A 270 -27.58 -24.51 8.87
C GLY A 270 -28.12 -25.64 9.75
N ASN A 271 -27.86 -25.59 11.07
CA ASN A 271 -28.20 -26.65 12.01
C ASN A 271 -29.44 -26.31 12.83
N ASP A 272 -30.44 -25.72 12.18
CA ASP A 272 -31.81 -25.71 12.70
C ASP A 272 -32.62 -26.82 12.01
N ASN A 273 -32.08 -28.05 12.11
CA ASN A 273 -32.83 -29.27 11.86
C ASN A 273 -33.25 -29.86 13.21
N SER A 274 -33.92 -29.06 14.04
CA SER A 274 -34.76 -29.57 15.12
C SER A 274 -36.04 -30.14 14.51
N SER A 275 -35.90 -31.24 13.77
CA SER A 275 -37.00 -32.18 13.62
C SER A 275 -37.15 -32.88 14.96
N SER A 276 -38.07 -32.38 15.79
CA SER A 276 -38.57 -33.06 16.96
C SER A 276 -39.24 -34.37 16.52
N ALA A 277 -38.44 -35.42 16.38
CA ALA A 277 -38.95 -36.78 16.45
C ALA A 277 -39.36 -37.03 17.90
N SER A 278 -40.65 -36.91 18.19
CA SER A 278 -41.25 -37.43 19.42
C SER A 278 -41.17 -38.96 19.37
N ASN A 279 -40.04 -39.52 19.84
CA ASN A 279 -40.05 -40.88 20.32
C ASN A 279 -40.53 -40.84 21.77
N GLU A 280 -41.79 -41.22 21.94
CA GLU A 280 -42.22 -41.86 23.17
C GLU A 280 -41.32 -43.09 23.42
N ASP A 281 -41.11 -43.38 24.70
CA ASP A 281 -40.48 -44.56 25.28
C ASP A 281 -38.98 -44.49 25.65
N ASP A 282 -38.81 -44.24 26.95
CA ASP A 282 -38.06 -45.08 27.90
C ASP A 282 -36.53 -44.89 28.11
N GLU A 283 -36.23 -44.78 29.41
CA GLU A 283 -34.95 -44.90 30.13
C GLU A 283 -33.78 -43.95 29.83
N THR A 284 -33.71 -42.89 30.67
CA THR A 284 -32.49 -42.27 31.26
C THR A 284 -31.23 -42.18 30.38
N SER A 285 -31.10 -41.08 29.64
CA SER A 285 -29.81 -40.49 29.31
C SER A 285 -29.90 -38.98 29.50
N GLU A 286 -29.14 -38.43 30.45
CA GLU A 286 -29.07 -36.98 30.63
C GLU A 286 -28.46 -36.30 29.39
N PRO A 287 -28.95 -35.11 29.00
CA PRO A 287 -28.40 -34.36 27.88
C PRO A 287 -26.96 -33.93 28.19
N PHE A 288 -26.05 -34.20 27.25
CA PHE A 288 -24.65 -33.79 27.34
C PHE A 288 -24.54 -32.28 27.12
N ASP A 289 -24.36 -31.52 28.20
CA ASP A 289 -24.19 -30.06 28.18
C ASP A 289 -22.72 -29.69 27.88
N TRP A 290 -22.48 -29.11 26.72
CA TRP A 290 -21.14 -28.66 26.28
C TRP A 290 -20.63 -27.42 27.03
N ASN A 291 -21.45 -26.75 27.83
CA ASN A 291 -21.09 -25.49 28.49
C ASN A 291 -20.46 -25.63 29.89
N LEU A 292 -20.16 -26.85 30.33
CA LEU A 292 -19.57 -27.12 31.65
C LEU A 292 -18.17 -27.78 31.55
N LEU A 293 -17.24 -27.12 30.85
CA LEU A 293 -15.83 -27.53 30.81
C LEU A 293 -14.98 -26.75 31.83
N GLY A 294 -15.16 -27.10 33.11
CA GLY A 294 -14.05 -27.03 34.06
C GLY A 294 -13.12 -28.23 33.82
N ASN A 295 -11.80 -28.04 33.96
CA ASN A 295 -10.75 -29.03 33.69
C ASN A 295 -11.15 -30.45 34.14
N LYS A 296 -11.50 -31.31 33.18
CA LYS A 296 -11.65 -32.74 33.40
C LYS A 296 -10.60 -33.49 32.60
N GLU A 297 -9.94 -34.41 33.27
CA GLU A 297 -9.06 -35.39 32.64
C GLU A 297 -9.91 -36.48 31.99
N PHE A 298 -9.58 -36.84 30.76
CA PHE A 298 -10.19 -37.97 30.08
C PHE A 298 -9.13 -39.07 29.93
N SER A 299 -9.49 -40.29 30.30
CA SER A 299 -8.69 -41.48 30.05
C SER A 299 -9.33 -42.26 28.92
N ILE A 300 -8.62 -42.43 27.80
CA ILE A 300 -9.04 -43.31 26.71
C ILE A 300 -8.05 -44.48 26.69
N SER A 301 -8.52 -45.71 26.92
CA SER A 301 -7.67 -46.91 26.84
C SER A 301 -7.81 -47.59 25.48
N PHE A 302 -6.69 -47.87 24.83
CA PHE A 302 -6.62 -48.79 23.70
C PHE A 302 -5.82 -50.02 24.11
N GLY A 303 -6.50 -51.11 24.49
CA GLY A 303 -5.85 -52.34 24.92
C GLY A 303 -5.03 -52.21 26.21
N SER A 304 -4.19 -53.22 26.49
CA SER A 304 -3.58 -53.50 27.80
C SER A 304 -2.42 -52.56 28.23
N PHE A 305 -2.31 -51.37 27.68
CA PHE A 305 -1.38 -50.35 28.16
C PHE A 305 -2.08 -48.98 28.26
N PRO A 306 -2.28 -48.42 29.47
CA PRO A 306 -2.87 -47.09 29.60
C PRO A 306 -1.84 -46.01 29.24
N LEU A 307 -2.22 -45.09 28.36
CA LEU A 307 -1.54 -43.81 28.13
C LEU A 307 -2.45 -42.72 28.70
N THR A 308 -1.93 -41.94 29.64
CA THR A 308 -2.63 -40.80 30.22
C THR A 308 -2.27 -39.55 29.43
N LEU A 309 -3.27 -38.91 28.80
CA LEU A 309 -3.10 -37.64 28.10
C LEU A 309 -3.74 -36.53 28.93
N THR A 310 -2.93 -35.65 29.52
CA THR A 310 -3.40 -34.44 30.20
C THR A 310 -3.44 -33.30 29.19
N VAL A 311 -4.64 -32.85 28.82
CA VAL A 311 -4.83 -31.68 27.93
C VAL A 311 -5.09 -30.45 28.81
N PHE A 312 -4.18 -29.48 28.77
CA PHE A 312 -4.42 -28.16 29.34
C PHE A 312 -5.02 -27.26 28.26
N LEU A 313 -6.27 -26.84 28.45
CA LEU A 313 -6.86 -25.76 27.66
C LEU A 313 -6.36 -24.43 28.22
N ALA A 314 -5.19 -24.00 27.75
CA ALA A 314 -4.82 -22.59 27.81
C ALA A 314 -5.45 -21.89 26.60
N ALA A 315 -6.14 -20.78 26.85
CA ALA A 315 -6.75 -19.97 25.83
C ALA A 315 -5.72 -19.55 24.75
N SER A 316 -6.14 -19.73 23.49
CA SER A 316 -5.59 -19.16 22.25
C SER A 316 -4.39 -19.84 21.55
N PHE A 317 -4.65 -20.08 20.26
CA PHE A 317 -3.75 -20.18 19.10
C PHE A 317 -2.98 -21.49 18.79
N ILE A 318 -3.07 -21.83 17.49
CA ILE A 318 -2.31 -22.81 16.69
C ILE A 318 -2.97 -24.19 16.52
N LEU A 319 -3.94 -24.27 15.61
CA LEU A 319 -4.27 -25.51 14.90
C LEU A 319 -4.81 -25.22 13.49
N SER A 320 -3.96 -24.62 12.64
CA SER A 320 -4.22 -24.57 11.18
C SER A 320 -3.05 -25.06 10.32
N ARG A 321 -1.90 -25.44 10.90
CA ARG A 321 -0.72 -25.88 10.14
C ARG A 321 -0.47 -27.39 10.08
N TYR A 322 -1.27 -28.23 10.74
CA TYR A 322 -0.95 -29.66 10.86
C TYR A 322 -1.59 -30.60 9.81
N PHE A 323 -2.52 -30.14 8.96
CA PHE A 323 -3.24 -31.02 8.03
C PHE A 323 -2.92 -30.88 6.53
N ARG A 324 -1.92 -30.08 6.12
CA ARG A 324 -1.59 -29.91 4.68
C ARG A 324 -0.34 -30.64 4.18
N LYS A 325 0.14 -31.69 4.87
CA LYS A 325 1.36 -32.40 4.43
C LYS A 325 1.38 -33.93 4.60
N LYS A 326 0.27 -34.61 4.31
CA LYS A 326 0.27 -36.06 4.04
C LYS A 326 -0.82 -36.46 3.04
N SER A 327 -0.54 -36.24 1.75
CA SER A 327 -1.21 -36.92 0.64
C SER A 327 -0.18 -37.31 -0.42
N HIS A 328 0.86 -38.04 -0.01
CA HIS A 328 1.72 -38.84 -0.88
C HIS A 328 2.46 -39.83 0.01
N LEU A 329 1.87 -41.00 0.24
CA LEU A 329 2.48 -42.29 0.62
C LEU A 329 1.37 -43.25 1.07
N PHE A 330 0.71 -43.85 0.07
CA PHE A 330 0.24 -45.23 0.16
C PHE A 330 0.53 -45.85 -1.21
N GLY A 331 1.62 -46.62 -1.25
CA GLY A 331 1.78 -47.80 -2.08
C GLY A 331 1.71 -49.01 -1.16
#